data_AF-A0A1C6LDU2-F1
#
_entry.id   AF-A0A1C6LDU2-F1
#
_cell.length_a   1.000
_cell.length_b   1.000
_cell.length_c   1.000
_cell.angle_alpha   90.00
_cell.angle_beta   90.00
_cell.angle_gamma   90.00
#
_symmetry.space_group_name_H-M   'P 1'
#
loop_
_entity.id
_entity.type
_entity.pdbx_description
1 polymer ?
#
loop_
_entity_poly.entity_id
_entity_poly.type
_entity_poly.pdbx_seq_one_letter_code
_entity_poly.pdbx_strand_id
1 'polypeptide(L)' 'MNKREELEVKLKELKLKKRQLVLANKNTDEIDKQIKEIEIDIESILVTKDCK' A
#
# COMPACT_ATOMS: atom_id res chain seq x y z
N MET A 1 -16.68 5.73 2.13
CA MET A 1 -15.30 5.41 1.73
C MET A 1 -15.37 4.55 0.48
N ASN A 2 -14.70 4.96 -0.59
CA ASN A 2 -14.53 4.13 -1.77
C ASN A 2 -13.34 3.18 -1.58
N LYS A 3 -13.36 2.04 -2.29
CA LYS A 3 -12.29 1.02 -2.23
C LYS A 3 -10.87 1.59 -2.41
N ARG A 4 -10.73 2.66 -3.21
CA ARG A 4 -9.47 3.41 -3.35
C ARG A 4 -9.00 4.06 -2.05
N GLU A 5 -9.90 4.76 -1.35
CA GLU A 5 -9.57 5.45 -0.09
C GLU A 5 -9.15 4.42 0.98
N GLU A 6 -9.79 3.25 1.00
CA GLU A 6 -9.41 2.16 1.91
C GLU A 6 -7.98 1.64 1.63
N LEU A 7 -7.62 1.51 0.36
CA LEU A 7 -6.28 1.11 -0.06
C LEU A 7 -5.24 2.19 0.26
N GLU A 8 -5.55 3.47 0.07
CA GLU A 8 -4.68 4.60 0.43
C GLU A 8 -4.45 4.67 1.94
N VAL A 9 -5.48 4.43 2.76
CA VAL A 9 -5.36 4.34 4.23
C VAL A 9 -4.46 3.16 4.62
N LYS A 10 -4.71 1.96 4.08
CA LYS A 10 -3.86 0.79 4.33
C LYS A 10 -2.41 1.02 3.94
N LEU A 11 -2.17 1.65 2.78
CA LEU A 11 -0.82 1.98 2.31
C LEU A 11 -0.09 2.87 3.31
N LYS A 12 -0.79 3.88 3.86
CA LYS A 12 -0.24 4.78 4.87
C LYS A 12 0.11 4.05 6.17
N GLU A 13 -0.76 3.14 6.62
CA GLU A 13 -0.50 2.30 7.79
C GLU A 13 0.71 1.38 7.59
N LEU A 14 0.82 0.73 6.43
CA LEU A 14 1.95 -0.13 6.11
C LEU A 14 3.27 0.64 6.03
N LYS A 15 3.28 1.85 5.45
CA LYS A 15 4.46 2.72 5.41
C LYS A 15 4.90 3.13 6.83
N LEU A 16 3.97 3.41 7.73
CA LEU A 16 4.27 3.69 9.13
C LEU A 16 4.82 2.46 9.85
N LYS A 17 4.19 1.30 9.65
CA LYS A 17 4.63 0.03 10.23
C LYS A 17 6.02 -0.36 9.73
N LYS A 18 6.31 -0.17 8.43
CA LYS A 18 7.65 -0.34 7.86
C LYS A 18 8.67 0.49 8.60
N ARG A 19 8.39 1.79 8.79
CA ARG A 19 9.29 2.70 9.50
C ARG A 19 9.59 2.22 10.92
N GLN A 20 8.58 1.75 11.65
CA GLN A 20 8.77 1.18 13.00
C GLN A 20 9.66 -0.07 13.00
N LEU A 21 9.45 -0.98 12.03
CA LEU A 21 10.27 -2.17 11.90
C LEU A 21 11.72 -1.85 11.54
N VAL A 22 11.94 -0.92 10.60
CA VAL A 22 13.29 -0.45 10.23
C VAL A 22 14.00 0.15 11.45
N LEU A 23 13.32 1.00 12.23
CA LEU A 23 13.86 1.57 13.45
C LEU A 23 14.19 0.51 14.51
N ALA A 24 13.45 -0.60 14.51
CA ALA A 24 13.70 -1.75 15.37
C ALA A 24 14.71 -2.76 14.79
N ASN A 25 15.37 -2.44 13.66
CA ASN A 25 16.26 -3.36 12.93
C ASN A 25 15.60 -4.72 12.59
N LYS A 26 14.30 -4.70 12.31
CA LYS A 26 13.53 -5.88 11.91
C LYS A 26 13.41 -5.97 10.39
N ASN A 27 13.28 -7.19 9.89
CA ASN A 27 13.02 -7.45 8.48
C ASN A 27 11.67 -6.82 8.05
N THR A 28 11.67 -6.15 6.89
CA THR A 28 10.48 -5.51 6.31
C THR A 28 10.05 -6.07 4.95
N ASP A 29 10.67 -7.14 4.46
CA ASP A 29 10.45 -7.71 3.13
C ASP A 29 8.97 -8.00 2.88
N GLU A 30 8.27 -8.49 3.89
CA GLU A 30 6.83 -8.77 3.79
C GLU A 30 5.99 -7.50 3.71
N ILE A 31 6.37 -6.45 4.46
CA ILE A 31 5.69 -5.16 4.36
C ILE A 31 5.96 -4.51 3.00
N ASP A 32 7.18 -4.68 2.47
CA ASP A 32 7.54 -4.19 1.15
C ASP A 32 6.73 -4.86 0.04
N LYS A 33 6.51 -6.17 0.12
CA LYS A 33 5.60 -6.87 -0.80
C LYS A 33 4.17 -6.34 -0.70
N GLN A 34 3.64 -6.22 0.52
CA GLN A 34 2.27 -5.73 0.74
C GLN A 34 2.06 -4.29 0.24
N ILE A 35 3.06 -3.41 0.44
CA ILE A 35 3.03 -2.05 -0.10
C ILE A 35 2.93 -2.10 -1.63
N LYS A 36 3.76 -2.93 -2.27
CA LYS A 36 3.82 -3.03 -3.72
C LYS A 36 2.51 -3.58 -4.32
N GLU A 37 1.92 -4.59 -3.70
CA GLU A 37 0.61 -5.13 -4.12
C GLU A 37 -0.49 -4.07 -4.03
N ILE A 38 -0.53 -3.29 -2.94
CA ILE A 38 -1.52 -2.23 -2.79
C ILE A 38 -1.30 -1.10 -3.80
N GLU A 39 -0.05 -0.75 -4.11
CA GLU A 39 0.25 0.24 -5.14
C GLU A 39 -0.24 -0.22 -6.53
N ILE A 40 -0.08 -1.51 -6.86
CA ILE A 40 -0.62 -2.13 -8.09
C ILE A 40 -2.16 -2.12 -8.09
N ASP A 41 -2.81 -2.42 -6.97
CA ASP A 41 -4.27 -2.40 -6.86
C ASP A 41 -4.83 -0.98 -7.05
N ILE A 42 -4.19 0.02 -6.46
CA ILE A 42 -4.57 1.43 -6.63
C ILE A 42 -4.39 1.84 -8.09
N GLU A 43 -3.26 1.50 -8.71
CA GLU A 43 -2.99 1.78 -10.12
C GLU A 43 -4.02 1.11 -11.04
N SER A 44 -4.36 -0.15 -10.78
CA SER A 44 -5.38 -0.88 -11.53
C SER A 44 -6.76 -0.24 -11.42
N ILE A 45 -7.13 0.28 -10.25
CA ILE A 45 -8.37 1.03 -10.04
C ILE A 45 -8.36 2.38 -10.77
N LEU A 46 -7.20 3.02 -10.91
CA LEU A 46 -7.05 4.26 -11.67
C LEU A 46 -7.17 3.99 -13.18
N VAL A 47 -6.43 3.01 -13.70
CA VAL A 47 -6.42 2.65 -15.12
C VAL A 47 -7.79 2.17 -15.61
N THR A 48 -8.53 1.43 -14.78
CA THR A 48 -9.90 0.98 -15.13
C THR A 48 -10.92 2.10 -15.19
N LYS A 49 -10.64 3.29 -14.64
CA LYS A 49 -11.51 4.47 -14.76
C LYS A 49 -11.31 5.26 -16.06
N ASP A 50 -10.17 5.10 -16.74
CA ASP A 50 -9.87 5.78 -18.00
C ASP A 50 -10.41 5.05 -19.24
N CYS A 51 -10.95 3.83 -19.09
CA CYS A 51 -11.57 3.06 -20.16
C CYS A 51 -13.11 3.05 -20.01
N LYS A 52 -13.77 4.22 -20.14
CA LYS A 52 -15.22 4.29 -20.36
C LYS A 52 -15.65 5.56 -21.07
#